data_AF-A0AAV5GPJ4-F1
#
_entry.id   AF-A0AAV5GPJ4-F1
#
_cell.length_a   1.000
_cell.length_b   1.000
_cell.length_c   1.000
_cell.angle_alpha   90.00
_cell.angle_beta   90.00
_cell.angle_gamma   90.00
#
_symmetry.space_group_name_H-M   'P 1'
#
loop_
_entity.id
_entity.type
_entity.pdbx_description
1 polymer ?
#
loop_
_entity_poly.entity_id
_entity_poly.type
_entity_poly.pdbx_seq_one_letter_code
_entity_poly.pdbx_strand_id
1 'polypeptide(L)'
;MRYVSGRGELGVLSFEPYKSHLLPLWRFKTPDLARESAAQLEREFARFVDEGDFVGADMARKFLQMGMTRSLRYANRAGGRKYAAASAAGGGQAGTLLPKSDDHPGAAAKRESAAVFREVWERCKEREEYKRLRREWEVEKKDWEKSGGAKKGEEQEQEGGKQEDEEVEELEDVKATRGKKRTDTDVQEKAPDARAKRRRRVKQESSDEYEDDTSE
;
A
#
# COMPACT_ATOMS: atom_id res chain seq x y z
N MET A 1 11.10 1.23 19.62
CA MET A 1 9.95 1.91 18.98
C MET A 1 10.38 2.43 17.62
N ARG A 2 9.90 1.83 16.51
CA ARG A 2 10.40 2.13 15.15
C ARG A 2 9.53 3.13 14.38
N TYR A 3 8.31 3.43 14.84
CA TYR A 3 7.42 4.38 14.19
C TYR A 3 7.69 5.83 14.62
N VAL A 4 7.87 6.71 13.63
CA VAL A 4 7.98 8.16 13.83
C VAL A 4 6.82 8.81 13.08
N SER A 5 5.93 9.49 13.81
CA SER A 5 4.86 10.26 13.17
C SER A 5 5.46 11.45 12.42
N GLY A 6 5.72 11.27 11.12
CA GLY A 6 6.23 12.31 10.23
C GLY A 6 5.19 13.40 9.95
N ARG A 7 5.65 14.57 9.45
CA ARG A 7 4.75 15.64 8.98
C ARG A 7 3.98 15.19 7.73
N GLY A 8 2.66 15.41 7.75
CA GLY A 8 1.79 15.12 6.61
C GLY A 8 1.70 13.61 6.32
N GLU A 9 1.98 13.23 5.08
CA GLU A 9 1.76 11.88 4.52
C GLU A 9 3.03 11.00 4.49
N LEU A 10 4.15 11.48 5.03
CA LEU A 10 5.43 10.77 4.96
C LEU A 10 5.34 9.39 5.64
N GLY A 11 5.81 8.35 4.94
CA GLY A 11 5.90 6.98 5.45
C GLY A 11 4.61 6.15 5.34
N VAL A 12 3.49 6.74 4.90
CA VAL A 12 2.18 6.06 4.85
C VAL A 12 2.17 4.83 3.93
N LEU A 13 3.01 4.83 2.89
CA LEU A 13 3.13 3.73 1.92
C LEU A 13 4.30 2.77 2.23
N SER A 14 4.87 2.82 3.43
CA SER A 14 6.03 1.99 3.79
C SER A 14 5.86 1.22 5.09
N PHE A 15 4.79 1.48 5.84
CA PHE A 15 4.63 0.94 7.19
C PHE A 15 3.62 -0.22 7.20
N GLU A 16 4.13 -1.45 7.25
CA GLU A 16 3.33 -2.67 7.38
C GLU A 16 2.96 -2.93 8.85
N PRO A 17 1.82 -3.62 9.14
CA PRO A 17 0.85 -4.20 8.19
C PRO A 17 -0.18 -3.19 7.67
N TYR A 18 -0.18 -1.96 8.20
CA TYR A 18 -1.20 -0.95 7.93
C TYR A 18 -1.27 -0.53 6.47
N LYS A 19 -0.13 -0.46 5.77
CA LYS A 19 -0.12 -0.19 4.33
C LYS A 19 -0.95 -1.22 3.58
N SER A 20 -0.63 -2.51 3.74
CA SER A 20 -1.33 -3.59 3.02
C SER A 20 -2.82 -3.65 3.36
N HIS A 21 -3.17 -3.30 4.60
CA HIS A 21 -4.55 -3.26 5.06
C HIS A 21 -5.36 -2.06 4.53
N LEU A 22 -4.79 -0.85 4.58
CA LEU A 22 -5.50 0.40 4.27
C LEU A 22 -5.44 0.79 2.79
N LEU A 23 -4.37 0.42 2.08
CA LEU A 23 -4.18 0.79 0.67
C LEU A 23 -5.30 0.28 -0.27
N PRO A 24 -5.85 -0.95 -0.13
CA PRO A 24 -6.94 -1.43 -0.96
C PRO A 24 -8.24 -0.61 -0.83
N LEU A 25 -8.45 0.00 0.35
CA LEU A 25 -9.61 0.82 0.67
C LEU A 25 -9.52 2.22 0.05
N TRP A 26 -8.32 2.64 -0.36
CA TRP A 26 -8.04 4.01 -0.77
C TRP A 26 -8.29 4.25 -2.27
N ARG A 27 -9.45 4.87 -2.58
CA ARG A 27 -9.93 5.10 -3.96
C ARG A 27 -10.54 6.50 -4.10
N PHE A 28 -10.22 7.19 -5.19
CA PHE A 28 -10.67 8.58 -5.41
C PHE A 28 -10.87 8.91 -6.90
N LYS A 29 -11.21 7.89 -7.71
CA LYS A 29 -11.40 8.10 -9.16
C LYS A 29 -12.61 9.00 -9.43
N THR A 30 -13.72 8.77 -8.74
CA THR A 30 -14.97 9.53 -8.80
C THR A 30 -15.36 10.00 -7.40
N PRO A 31 -16.28 10.98 -7.27
CA PRO A 31 -16.81 11.39 -5.98
C PRO A 31 -17.44 10.24 -5.19
N ASP A 32 -18.20 9.36 -5.83
CA ASP A 32 -18.84 8.21 -5.16
C ASP A 32 -17.82 7.24 -4.57
N LEU A 33 -16.79 6.89 -5.35
CA LEU A 33 -15.70 6.05 -4.86
C LEU A 33 -14.91 6.74 -3.73
N ALA A 34 -14.77 8.07 -3.78
CA ALA A 34 -14.14 8.83 -2.71
C ALA A 34 -14.97 8.81 -1.41
N ARG A 35 -16.30 8.90 -1.51
CA ARG A 35 -17.21 8.78 -0.35
C ARG A 35 -17.11 7.40 0.29
N GLU A 36 -17.17 6.35 -0.53
CA GLU A 36 -17.05 4.97 -0.08
C GLU A 36 -15.68 4.71 0.57
N SER A 37 -14.61 5.20 -0.05
CA SER A 37 -13.24 5.07 0.43
C SER A 37 -13.01 5.83 1.74
N ALA A 38 -13.45 7.09 1.82
CA ALA A 38 -13.30 7.88 3.03
C ALA A 38 -14.09 7.29 4.21
N ALA A 39 -15.30 6.79 3.96
CA ALA A 39 -16.09 6.11 4.98
C ALA A 39 -15.44 4.80 5.46
N GLN A 40 -14.83 4.02 4.56
CA GLN A 40 -14.06 2.81 4.93
C GLN A 40 -12.86 3.17 5.80
N LEU A 41 -12.08 4.17 5.40
CA LEU A 41 -10.91 4.61 6.16
C LEU A 41 -11.28 5.22 7.51
N GLU A 42 -12.42 5.93 7.62
CA GLU A 42 -12.96 6.44 8.88
C GLU A 42 -13.36 5.31 9.83
N ARG A 43 -13.96 4.23 9.31
CA ARG A 43 -14.28 3.04 10.12
C ARG A 43 -13.02 2.36 10.64
N GLU A 44 -12.01 2.19 9.79
CA GLU A 44 -10.73 1.63 10.20
C GLU A 44 -10.03 2.50 11.24
N PHE A 45 -10.02 3.83 11.03
CA PHE A 45 -9.54 4.78 12.01
C PHE A 45 -10.25 4.62 13.36
N ALA A 46 -11.58 4.55 13.35
CA ALA A 46 -12.35 4.38 14.58
C ALA A 46 -12.01 3.06 15.29
N ARG A 47 -11.89 1.95 14.55
CA ARG A 47 -11.47 0.66 15.12
C ARG A 47 -10.11 0.75 15.80
N PHE A 48 -9.10 1.33 15.14
CA PHE A 48 -7.77 1.49 15.74
C PHE A 48 -7.79 2.39 16.99
N VAL A 49 -8.59 3.45 16.98
CA VAL A 49 -8.76 4.30 18.18
C VAL A 49 -9.38 3.51 19.33
N ASP A 50 -10.39 2.70 19.06
CA ASP A 50 -11.08 1.90 20.07
C ASP A 50 -10.18 0.76 20.60
N GLU A 51 -9.29 0.23 19.77
CA GLU A 51 -8.24 -0.75 20.13
C GLU A 51 -7.05 -0.12 20.88
N GLY A 52 -6.98 1.21 20.95
CA GLY A 52 -5.82 1.93 21.51
C GLY A 52 -4.58 1.92 20.61
N ASP A 53 -4.71 1.51 19.35
CA ASP A 53 -3.63 1.49 18.38
C ASP A 53 -3.43 2.87 17.75
N PHE A 54 -2.54 3.67 18.36
CA PHE A 54 -2.19 4.98 17.81
C PHE A 54 -1.60 4.90 16.40
N VAL A 55 -0.78 3.90 16.10
CA VAL A 55 -0.05 3.83 14.82
C VAL A 55 -1.03 3.54 13.69
N GLY A 56 -1.93 2.57 13.89
CA GLY A 56 -3.02 2.29 12.96
C GLY A 56 -3.93 3.49 12.75
N ALA A 57 -4.32 4.17 13.83
CA ALA A 57 -5.14 5.38 13.75
C ALA A 57 -4.42 6.50 12.96
N ASP A 58 -3.14 6.76 13.23
CA ASP A 58 -2.39 7.78 12.49
C ASP A 58 -2.18 7.40 11.02
N MET A 59 -2.01 6.11 10.70
CA MET A 59 -1.96 5.63 9.32
C MET A 59 -3.27 5.87 8.57
N ALA A 60 -4.40 5.46 9.15
CA ALA A 60 -5.72 5.69 8.55
C ALA A 60 -5.99 7.19 8.31
N ARG A 61 -5.66 8.05 9.29
CA ARG A 61 -5.71 9.51 9.14
C ARG A 61 -4.81 10.03 8.01
N LYS A 62 -3.59 9.49 7.87
CA LYS A 62 -2.67 9.87 6.78
C LYS A 62 -3.18 9.42 5.41
N PHE A 63 -3.84 8.26 5.30
CA PHE A 63 -4.49 7.84 4.06
C PHE A 63 -5.63 8.79 3.65
N LEU A 64 -6.43 9.28 4.61
CA LEU A 64 -7.42 10.32 4.36
C LEU A 64 -6.77 11.63 3.85
N GLN A 65 -5.68 12.06 4.48
CA GLN A 65 -4.91 13.22 4.04
C GLN A 65 -4.38 13.05 2.61
N MET A 66 -3.81 11.88 2.31
CA MET A 66 -3.30 11.54 0.99
C MET A 66 -4.42 11.50 -0.05
N GLY A 67 -5.63 11.06 0.30
CA GLY A 67 -6.82 11.13 -0.56
C GLY A 67 -7.18 12.55 -0.95
N MET A 68 -7.19 13.46 0.03
CA MET A 68 -7.42 14.90 -0.19
C MET A 68 -6.36 15.49 -1.12
N THR A 69 -5.07 15.33 -0.81
CA THR A 69 -3.98 15.99 -1.55
C THR A 69 -3.81 15.42 -2.96
N ARG A 70 -3.93 14.09 -3.14
CA ARG A 70 -3.88 13.47 -4.46
C ARG A 70 -5.06 13.90 -5.31
N SER A 71 -6.29 13.85 -4.79
CA SER A 71 -7.46 14.32 -5.53
C SER A 71 -7.30 15.76 -5.99
N LEU A 72 -6.85 16.66 -5.09
CA LEU A 72 -6.60 18.05 -5.43
C LEU A 72 -5.47 18.21 -6.46
N ARG A 73 -4.44 17.35 -6.43
CA ARG A 73 -3.39 17.35 -7.46
C ARG A 73 -3.94 17.00 -8.84
N TYR A 74 -4.84 16.02 -8.94
CA TYR A 74 -5.50 15.66 -10.20
C TYR A 74 -6.54 16.69 -10.64
N ALA A 75 -7.15 17.42 -9.71
CA ALA A 75 -8.03 18.55 -10.05
C ALA A 75 -7.27 19.72 -10.69
N ASN A 76 -6.02 19.95 -10.25
CA ASN A 76 -5.18 21.02 -10.76
C ASN A 76 -4.33 20.61 -11.98
N ARG A 77 -4.37 19.32 -12.37
CA ARG A 77 -3.51 18.73 -13.40
C ARG A 77 -4.16 17.45 -13.94
N ALA A 78 -4.65 17.46 -15.18
CA ALA A 78 -5.37 16.33 -15.79
C ALA A 78 -4.63 14.96 -15.69
N GLY A 79 -3.30 14.97 -15.80
CA GLY A 79 -2.46 13.76 -15.70
C GLY A 79 -1.84 13.51 -14.32
N GLY A 80 -2.11 14.35 -13.32
CA GLY A 80 -1.52 14.26 -11.98
C GLY A 80 0.00 14.45 -11.89
N ARG A 81 0.69 14.67 -13.02
CA ARG A 81 2.13 14.93 -13.11
C ARG A 81 2.42 16.39 -12.75
N LYS A 82 3.25 16.61 -11.74
CA LYS A 82 3.66 17.94 -11.28
C LYS A 82 4.82 18.51 -12.11
N TYR A 83 5.71 17.65 -12.59
CA TYR A 83 6.93 18.03 -13.30
C TYR A 83 6.92 17.48 -14.73
N ALA A 84 7.54 18.21 -15.64
CA ALA A 84 7.80 17.74 -16.99
C ALA A 84 8.74 16.52 -16.95
N ALA A 85 8.42 15.51 -17.76
CA ALA A 85 9.33 14.38 -17.98
C ALA A 85 10.60 14.87 -18.67
N ALA A 86 11.74 14.21 -18.43
CA ALA A 86 12.91 14.38 -19.27
C ALA A 86 12.53 13.93 -20.69
N SER A 87 12.35 14.85 -21.63
CA SER A 87 12.00 14.46 -23.00
C SER A 87 13.20 13.80 -23.68
N ALA A 88 12.99 12.66 -24.33
CA ALA A 88 13.99 12.04 -25.22
C ALA A 88 14.17 12.80 -26.56
N ALA A 89 13.28 13.76 -26.87
CA ALA A 89 13.36 14.60 -28.06
C ALA A 89 12.95 16.04 -27.72
N GLY A 90 13.90 16.97 -27.78
CA GLY A 90 13.65 18.40 -28.00
C GLY A 90 13.23 19.25 -26.80
N GLY A 91 14.22 19.83 -26.12
CA GLY A 91 14.16 21.21 -25.60
C GLY A 91 13.58 21.47 -24.21
N GLY A 92 12.85 20.53 -23.59
CA GLY A 92 12.31 20.71 -22.24
C GLY A 92 13.28 20.28 -21.14
N GLN A 93 13.63 21.17 -20.20
CA GLN A 93 14.44 20.80 -19.04
C GLN A 93 13.64 19.89 -18.10
N ALA A 94 14.13 18.66 -17.92
CA ALA A 94 13.56 17.69 -16.99
C ALA A 94 13.37 18.32 -15.60
N GLY A 95 12.21 18.10 -14.97
CA GLY A 95 11.94 18.66 -13.64
C GLY A 95 11.34 20.06 -13.64
N THR A 96 11.02 20.65 -14.80
CA THR A 96 10.27 21.92 -14.86
C THR A 96 8.86 21.74 -14.29
N LEU A 97 8.43 22.65 -13.41
CA LEU A 97 7.08 22.64 -12.83
C LEU A 97 6.05 22.93 -13.94
N LEU A 98 5.11 22.01 -14.15
CA LEU A 98 4.04 22.23 -15.11
C LEU A 98 3.07 23.32 -14.60
N PRO A 99 2.42 24.10 -15.47
CA PRO A 99 1.33 25.00 -15.07
C PRO A 99 0.16 24.21 -14.50
N LYS A 100 -0.63 24.84 -13.62
CA LYS A 100 -1.92 24.26 -13.21
C LYS A 100 -2.86 24.30 -14.41
N SER A 101 -3.64 23.25 -14.59
CA SER A 101 -4.79 23.23 -15.50
C SER A 101 -5.98 22.73 -14.70
N ASP A 102 -7.02 23.54 -14.64
CA ASP A 102 -8.19 23.24 -13.82
C ASP A 102 -9.52 23.34 -14.58
N ASP A 103 -9.43 23.66 -15.87
CA ASP A 103 -10.52 23.67 -16.86
C ASP A 103 -10.69 22.33 -17.58
N HIS A 104 -9.87 21.31 -17.24
CA HIS A 104 -9.96 20.03 -17.92
C HIS A 104 -11.18 19.22 -17.47
N PRO A 105 -11.73 18.36 -18.35
CA PRO A 105 -12.78 17.42 -17.98
C PRO A 105 -12.37 16.61 -16.74
N GLY A 106 -13.25 16.55 -15.75
CA GLY A 106 -13.03 15.83 -14.49
C GLY A 106 -12.37 16.65 -13.36
N ALA A 107 -11.90 17.87 -13.60
CA ALA A 107 -11.33 18.71 -12.53
C ALA A 107 -12.32 18.98 -11.40
N ALA A 108 -13.59 19.28 -11.72
CA ALA A 108 -14.67 19.47 -10.75
C ALA A 108 -14.91 18.21 -9.89
N ALA A 109 -15.03 17.03 -10.53
CA ALA A 109 -15.20 15.76 -9.83
C ALA A 109 -14.02 15.47 -8.87
N LYS A 110 -12.78 15.81 -9.26
CA LYS A 110 -11.62 15.66 -8.39
C LYS A 110 -11.59 16.64 -7.21
N ARG A 111 -12.12 17.86 -7.39
CA ARG A 111 -12.31 18.80 -6.27
C ARG A 111 -13.33 18.27 -5.27
N GLU A 112 -14.43 17.71 -5.76
CA GLU A 112 -15.43 17.08 -4.90
C GLU A 112 -14.84 15.89 -4.13
N SER A 113 -14.11 14.98 -4.80
CA SER A 113 -13.39 13.90 -4.11
C SER A 113 -12.45 14.44 -3.03
N ALA A 114 -11.72 15.53 -3.31
CA ALA A 114 -10.82 16.14 -2.33
C ALA A 114 -11.57 16.71 -1.12
N ALA A 115 -12.75 17.31 -1.34
CA ALA A 115 -13.59 17.85 -0.27
C ALA A 115 -14.11 16.74 0.65
N VAL A 116 -14.56 15.62 0.08
CA VAL A 116 -15.01 14.44 0.83
C VAL A 116 -13.91 13.93 1.78
N PHE A 117 -12.68 13.75 1.27
CA PHE A 117 -11.57 13.32 2.12
C PHE A 117 -11.19 14.35 3.18
N ARG A 118 -11.26 15.65 2.86
CA ARG A 118 -10.95 16.72 3.81
C ARG A 118 -11.90 16.69 5.00
N GLU A 119 -13.19 16.61 4.74
CA GLU A 119 -14.22 16.60 5.78
C GLU A 119 -13.99 15.48 6.79
N VAL A 120 -13.76 14.26 6.28
CA VAL A 120 -13.51 13.07 7.11
C VAL A 120 -12.16 13.17 7.84
N TRP A 121 -11.13 13.68 7.17
CA TRP A 121 -9.82 13.90 7.77
C TRP A 121 -9.85 14.89 8.93
N GLU A 122 -10.60 15.99 8.78
CA GLU A 122 -10.79 16.99 9.85
C GLU A 122 -11.51 16.37 11.05
N ARG A 123 -12.59 15.61 10.83
CA ARG A 123 -13.26 14.88 11.92
C ARG A 123 -12.32 13.94 12.67
N CYS A 124 -11.56 13.11 11.94
CA CYS A 124 -10.62 12.16 12.56
C CYS A 124 -9.53 12.88 13.35
N LYS A 125 -8.98 13.98 12.80
CA LYS A 125 -7.95 14.78 13.44
C LYS A 125 -8.44 15.46 14.73
N GLU A 126 -9.71 15.89 14.76
CA GLU A 126 -10.28 16.59 15.90
C GLU A 126 -10.85 15.66 16.99
N ARG A 127 -10.96 14.35 16.73
CA ARG A 127 -11.40 13.35 17.70
C ARG A 127 -10.51 13.34 18.95
N GLU A 128 -11.12 13.49 20.12
CA GLU A 128 -10.39 13.65 21.39
C GLU A 128 -9.63 12.38 21.81
N GLU A 129 -10.17 11.19 21.52
CA GLU A 129 -9.51 9.92 21.81
C GLU A 129 -8.21 9.77 21.00
N TYR A 130 -8.22 10.19 19.74
CA TYR A 130 -6.99 10.20 18.92
C TYR A 130 -5.95 11.19 19.46
N LYS A 131 -6.38 12.38 19.89
CA LYS A 131 -5.49 13.35 20.54
C LYS A 131 -4.89 12.79 21.84
N ARG A 132 -5.66 12.02 22.61
CA ARG A 132 -5.18 11.33 23.81
C ARG A 132 -4.12 10.28 23.47
N LEU A 133 -4.43 9.34 22.56
CA LEU A 133 -3.51 8.28 22.13
C LEU A 133 -2.19 8.87 21.59
N ARG A 134 -2.28 9.97 20.84
CA ARG A 134 -1.10 10.68 20.36
C ARG A 134 -0.19 11.18 21.48
N ARG A 135 -0.78 11.78 22.53
CA ARG A 135 -0.02 12.30 23.69
C ARG A 135 0.65 11.16 24.44
N GLU A 136 -0.08 10.06 24.66
CA GLU A 136 0.43 8.84 25.30
C GLU A 136 1.63 8.29 24.50
N TRP A 137 1.47 8.13 23.19
CA TRP A 137 2.56 7.69 22.29
C TRP A 137 3.78 8.61 22.34
N GLU A 138 3.58 9.94 22.36
CA GLU A 138 4.68 10.91 22.45
C GLU A 138 5.45 10.80 23.78
N VAL A 139 4.75 10.51 24.90
CA VAL A 139 5.37 10.25 26.21
C VAL A 139 6.16 8.94 26.19
N GLU A 140 5.53 7.84 25.76
CA GLU A 140 6.17 6.52 25.67
C GLU A 140 7.42 6.55 24.79
N LYS A 141 7.35 7.22 23.63
CA LYS A 141 8.50 7.39 22.73
C LYS A 141 9.63 8.13 23.40
N LYS A 142 9.33 9.21 24.13
CA LYS A 142 10.33 10.01 24.86
C LYS A 142 11.00 9.17 25.95
N ASP A 143 10.24 8.34 26.65
CA ASP A 143 10.79 7.48 27.70
C ASP A 143 11.64 6.34 27.12
N TRP A 144 11.22 5.76 25.99
CA TRP A 144 12.02 4.79 25.23
C TRP A 144 13.34 5.39 24.70
N GLU A 145 13.32 6.64 24.24
CA GLU A 145 14.53 7.36 23.82
C GLU A 145 15.49 7.59 25.00
N LYS A 146 14.97 8.00 26.18
CA LYS A 146 15.76 8.17 27.40
C LYS A 146 16.35 6.86 27.93
N SER A 147 15.64 5.75 27.80
CA SER A 147 16.09 4.44 28.25
C SER A 147 17.15 3.80 27.34
N GLY A 148 17.67 4.54 26.36
CA GLY A 148 18.69 4.06 25.42
C GLY A 148 18.15 3.05 24.40
N GLY A 149 16.83 3.03 24.17
CA GLY A 149 16.16 2.02 23.34
C GLY A 149 16.70 1.90 21.90
N ALA A 150 17.34 2.95 21.38
CA ALA A 150 18.02 2.93 20.08
C ALA A 150 19.24 1.98 20.04
N LYS A 151 19.99 1.83 21.14
CA LYS A 151 21.17 0.93 21.20
C LYS A 151 20.80 -0.54 21.43
N LYS A 152 19.72 -0.79 22.18
CA LYS A 152 19.27 -2.15 22.53
C LYS A 152 18.57 -2.88 21.38
N GLY A 153 17.94 -2.14 20.46
CA GLY A 153 17.26 -2.71 19.28
C GLY A 153 18.23 -3.26 18.23
N GLU A 154 19.40 -2.63 18.05
CA GLU A 154 20.44 -3.13 17.14
C GLU A 154 21.17 -4.37 17.68
N GLU A 155 21.28 -4.53 19.00
CA GLU A 155 21.80 -5.76 19.62
C GLU A 155 20.79 -6.91 19.52
N GLN A 156 19.49 -6.66 19.73
CA GLN A 156 18.46 -7.71 19.62
C GLN A 156 18.17 -8.14 18.18
N GLU A 157 18.25 -7.25 17.18
CA GLU A 157 18.16 -7.65 15.76
C GLU A 157 19.39 -8.45 15.30
N GLN A 158 20.59 -8.16 15.83
CA GLN A 158 21.78 -8.96 15.57
C GLN A 158 21.73 -10.34 16.25
N GLU A 159 21.21 -10.41 17.47
CA GLU A 159 21.11 -11.67 18.22
C GLU A 159 19.97 -12.57 17.68
N GLY A 160 18.84 -11.96 17.26
CA GLY A 160 17.74 -12.66 16.60
C GLY A 160 18.07 -13.12 15.18
N GLY A 161 18.77 -12.31 14.39
CA GLY A 161 19.27 -12.74 13.07
C GLY A 161 20.29 -13.87 13.16
N LYS A 162 21.10 -13.90 14.23
CA LYS A 162 22.06 -14.97 14.47
C LYS A 162 21.40 -16.28 14.92
N GLN A 163 20.32 -16.21 15.70
CA GLN A 163 19.50 -17.37 16.07
C GLN A 163 18.71 -17.91 14.88
N GLU A 164 18.12 -17.04 14.05
CA GLU A 164 17.47 -17.45 12.81
C GLU A 164 18.48 -18.12 11.87
N ASP A 165 19.66 -17.53 11.64
CA ASP A 165 20.74 -18.10 10.82
C ASP A 165 21.25 -19.46 11.35
N GLU A 166 21.44 -19.62 12.67
CA GLU A 166 21.80 -20.90 13.31
C GLU A 166 20.69 -21.95 13.15
N GLU A 167 19.42 -21.57 13.29
CA GLU A 167 18.28 -22.47 13.10
C GLU A 167 18.13 -22.89 11.63
N VAL A 168 18.45 -22.01 10.67
CA VAL A 168 18.48 -22.39 9.24
C VAL A 168 19.64 -23.33 8.94
N GLU A 169 20.83 -23.10 9.50
CA GLU A 169 22.00 -24.00 9.34
C GLU A 169 21.72 -25.40 9.91
N GLU A 170 21.15 -25.48 11.12
CA GLU A 170 20.81 -26.75 11.78
C GLU A 170 19.76 -27.54 10.97
N LEU A 171 18.78 -26.85 10.37
CA LEU A 171 17.76 -27.46 9.51
C LEU A 171 18.31 -27.91 8.14
N GLU A 172 19.36 -27.27 7.62
CA GLU A 172 20.05 -27.69 6.39
C GLU A 172 20.94 -28.93 6.62
N ASP A 173 21.64 -29.01 7.76
CA ASP A 173 22.45 -30.17 8.14
C ASP A 173 21.62 -31.43 8.42
N VAL A 174 20.43 -31.28 9.01
CA VAL A 174 19.50 -32.41 9.22
C VAL A 174 19.00 -32.99 7.88
N LYS A 175 18.89 -32.17 6.82
CA LYS A 175 18.52 -32.65 5.48
C LYS A 175 19.67 -33.36 4.76
N ALA A 176 20.93 -32.97 5.03
CA ALA A 176 22.11 -33.61 4.44
C ALA A 176 22.36 -35.03 4.98
N THR A 177 21.95 -35.33 6.21
CA THR A 177 22.20 -36.64 6.86
C THR A 177 21.18 -37.74 6.49
N ARG A 178 20.06 -37.41 5.83
CA ARG A 178 18.98 -38.37 5.52
C ARG A 178 18.91 -38.82 4.05
N GLY A 179 20.06 -38.98 3.41
CA GLY A 179 20.15 -39.36 1.98
C GLY A 179 21.17 -40.44 1.65
N LYS A 180 21.13 -41.63 2.27
CA LYS A 180 21.97 -42.78 1.81
C LYS A 180 21.46 -44.19 2.18
N LYS A 181 20.70 -44.84 1.29
CA LYS A 181 20.70 -46.30 0.92
C LYS A 181 19.48 -46.58 0.00
N ARG A 182 19.63 -46.76 -1.33
CA ARG A 182 19.96 -47.98 -2.14
C ARG A 182 18.82 -49.04 -2.19
N THR A 183 18.10 -49.17 -3.33
CA THR A 183 18.11 -50.25 -4.39
C THR A 183 17.73 -51.65 -3.86
N ASP A 184 16.90 -52.52 -4.44
CA ASP A 184 16.47 -52.82 -5.82
C ASP A 184 15.29 -53.82 -5.77
N THR A 185 14.53 -53.99 -6.87
CA THR A 185 13.82 -55.19 -7.41
C THR A 185 12.45 -54.94 -8.05
N ASP A 186 12.48 -54.88 -9.39
CA ASP A 186 11.65 -55.55 -10.40
C ASP A 186 10.27 -56.13 -10.02
N VAL A 187 9.20 -55.64 -10.68
CA VAL A 187 8.19 -56.46 -11.36
C VAL A 187 7.62 -55.69 -12.57
N GLN A 188 7.76 -56.29 -13.76
CA GLN A 188 7.15 -55.90 -15.03
C GLN A 188 5.62 -56.04 -15.02
N GLU A 189 4.88 -55.08 -15.63
CA GLU A 189 3.85 -55.43 -16.61
C GLU A 189 3.42 -54.25 -17.50
N LYS A 190 2.87 -54.62 -18.66
CA LYS A 190 2.94 -53.95 -19.96
C LYS A 190 1.96 -52.79 -20.17
N ALA A 191 2.40 -51.80 -20.96
CA ALA A 191 1.54 -50.86 -21.68
C ALA A 191 1.05 -51.45 -23.02
N PRO A 192 -0.03 -50.90 -23.60
CA PRO A 192 0.18 -50.33 -24.93
C PRO A 192 -0.38 -48.90 -25.12
N ASP A 193 0.53 -48.11 -25.71
CA ASP A 193 0.38 -47.02 -26.70
C ASP A 193 -1.01 -46.46 -27.04
N ALA A 194 -1.15 -45.13 -26.85
CA ALA A 194 -1.97 -44.28 -27.71
C ALA A 194 -1.40 -42.86 -27.83
N ARG A 195 -0.47 -42.71 -28.77
CA ARG A 195 -0.17 -41.51 -29.57
C ARG A 195 -1.36 -40.57 -29.82
N ALA A 196 -1.29 -39.28 -29.42
CA ALA A 196 -1.65 -38.14 -30.27
C ALA A 196 -1.47 -36.72 -29.65
N LYS A 197 -0.51 -35.98 -30.22
CA LYS A 197 -0.62 -34.62 -30.80
C LYS A 197 -0.97 -33.41 -29.90
N ARG A 198 0.06 -32.55 -29.78
CA ARG A 198 0.02 -31.07 -29.80
C ARG A 198 -1.24 -30.46 -30.43
N ARG A 199 -1.75 -29.37 -29.80
CA ARG A 199 -2.11 -28.11 -30.49
C ARG A 199 -2.32 -26.93 -29.53
N ARG A 200 -1.78 -25.79 -29.97
CA ARG A 200 -1.91 -24.41 -29.45
C ARG A 200 -3.36 -23.89 -29.56
N ARG A 201 -3.55 -22.65 -29.02
CA ARG A 201 -4.48 -21.56 -29.45
C ARG A 201 -5.68 -21.40 -28.48
N VAL A 202 -6.15 -20.24 -28.00
CA VAL A 202 -5.83 -18.81 -28.16
C VAL A 202 -6.62 -17.98 -27.14
N LYS A 203 -6.11 -16.77 -26.89
CA LYS A 203 -6.71 -15.58 -26.29
C LYS A 203 -8.07 -15.22 -26.91
N GLN A 204 -9.12 -15.04 -26.10
CA GLN A 204 -10.26 -14.20 -26.51
C GLN A 204 -10.33 -12.98 -25.60
N GLU A 205 -9.97 -11.84 -26.20
CA GLU A 205 -10.51 -10.52 -25.87
C GLU A 205 -11.99 -10.51 -26.25
N SER A 206 -12.86 -10.07 -25.34
CA SER A 206 -14.19 -9.57 -25.69
C SER A 206 -14.15 -8.04 -25.62
N SER A 207 -14.11 -7.40 -26.78
CA SER A 207 -14.59 -6.04 -26.95
C SER A 207 -16.11 -6.11 -27.00
N ASP A 208 -16.80 -5.48 -26.06
CA ASP A 208 -18.19 -5.07 -26.25
C ASP A 208 -18.16 -3.64 -26.80
N GLU A 209 -18.46 -3.58 -28.09
CA GLU A 209 -18.76 -2.41 -28.90
C GLU A 209 -20.19 -1.99 -28.56
N TYR A 210 -20.38 -0.77 -28.02
CA TYR A 210 -21.71 -0.18 -27.86
C TYR A 210 -21.90 0.80 -29.00
N GLU A 211 -22.82 0.45 -29.90
CA GLU A 211 -23.23 1.26 -31.03
C GLU A 211 -23.94 2.54 -30.59
N ASP A 212 -23.67 3.57 -31.38
CA ASP A 212 -24.26 4.89 -31.46
C ASP A 212 -25.71 4.77 -31.94
N ASP A 213 -26.68 5.27 -31.16
CA ASP A 213 -28.05 5.49 -31.63
C ASP A 213 -28.39 6.98 -31.48
N THR A 214 -28.45 7.62 -32.63
CA THR A 214 -28.84 9.01 -32.84
C THR A 214 -30.34 9.03 -33.11
N SER A 215 -31.13 9.80 -32.35
CA SER A 215 -32.42 10.33 -32.82
C SER A 215 -32.90 11.55 -32.00
N GLU A 216 -33.06 12.65 -32.74
CA GLU A 216 -33.81 13.91 -32.53
C GLU A 216 -33.50 14.85 -31.36
#